data_AF-A0A959BZ36-F1
#
_entry.id   AF-A0A959BZ36-F1
#
_cell.length_a   1.000
_cell.length_b   1.000
_cell.length_c   1.000
_cell.angle_alpha   90.00
_cell.angle_beta   90.00
_cell.angle_gamma   90.00
#
_symmetry.space_group_name_H-M   'P 1'
#
loop_
_entity.id
_entity.type
_entity.pdbx_description
1 polymer ?
#
loop_
_entity_poly.entity_id
_entity_poly.type
_entity_poly.pdbx_seq_one_letter_code
_entity_poly.pdbx_strand_id
1 'polypeptide(L)'
;LENTAGFKSDYNILNDKMSAEGDGSAVPLASWQALGFDLHALLADEPGQLFTDPAAGDFHLKAGAQAINAGTSLVNSIVTTDIDGHPRPAGIAYDIGAYEFGSPTGAHDAAMLAVELFPNPATGFIFLGLGAASAKAIRLLDSKGQVVRLFTPFSRQLDIHGIPSGAYFLEITLDDGRQGMRKVLVK
;
A
#
# COMPACT_ATOMS: atom_id res chain seq x y z
N LEU A 1 -16.24 27.35 28.02
CA LEU A 1 -15.77 25.95 27.85
C LEU A 1 -16.52 25.37 26.68
N GLU A 2 -15.83 25.19 25.56
CA GLU A 2 -16.34 24.45 24.40
C GLU A 2 -16.85 23.07 24.87
N ASN A 3 -18.00 22.62 24.35
CA ASN A 3 -18.55 21.31 24.71
C ASN A 3 -17.74 20.22 23.99
N THR A 4 -16.74 19.67 24.68
CA THR A 4 -15.89 18.58 24.18
C THR A 4 -16.50 17.20 24.39
N ALA A 5 -17.74 17.09 24.90
CA ALA A 5 -18.39 15.81 25.14
C ALA A 5 -18.58 15.04 23.83
N GLY A 6 -17.74 14.01 23.63
CA GLY A 6 -17.76 13.14 22.46
C GLY A 6 -16.69 13.45 21.41
N PHE A 7 -15.96 14.56 21.51
CA PHE A 7 -14.79 14.80 20.66
C PHE A 7 -13.57 14.11 21.25
N LYS A 8 -13.11 13.04 20.61
CA LYS A 8 -11.81 12.41 20.89
C LYS A 8 -10.88 12.64 19.71
N SER A 9 -9.87 13.48 19.94
CA SER A 9 -8.72 13.63 19.06
C SER A 9 -7.59 12.75 19.57
N ASP A 10 -7.08 11.86 18.71
CA ASP A 10 -5.95 10.99 19.00
C ASP A 10 -5.36 10.45 17.67
N TYR A 11 -4.13 9.92 17.70
CA TYR A 11 -3.41 9.42 16.51
C TYR A 11 -3.22 10.48 15.41
N ASN A 12 -2.81 11.68 15.82
CA ASN A 12 -2.49 12.79 14.92
C ASN A 12 -0.97 12.98 14.78
N ILE A 13 -0.55 13.61 13.69
CA ILE A 13 0.79 14.16 13.54
C ILE A 13 0.66 15.69 13.58
N LEU A 14 1.26 16.31 14.59
CA LEU A 14 1.00 17.70 14.96
C LEU A 14 2.29 18.52 14.95
N ASN A 15 2.16 19.81 14.68
CA ASN A 15 3.18 20.78 15.05
C ASN A 15 3.04 21.05 16.55
N ASP A 16 4.14 21.23 17.29
CA ASP A 16 4.23 21.26 18.77
C ASP A 16 3.54 22.48 19.42
N LYS A 17 2.25 22.68 19.11
CA LYS A 17 1.43 23.84 19.45
C LYS A 17 -0.03 23.43 19.61
N MET A 18 -0.45 23.25 20.86
CA MET A 18 -1.81 22.88 21.24
C MET A 18 -2.41 23.99 22.10
N SER A 19 -3.73 24.17 22.13
CA SER A 19 -4.37 25.21 22.94
C SER A 19 -5.66 24.67 23.56
N ALA A 20 -5.81 24.84 24.88
CA ALA A 20 -7.05 24.48 25.60
C ALA A 20 -8.06 25.63 25.62
N GLU A 21 -7.58 26.88 25.54
CA GLU A 21 -8.37 28.05 25.95
C GLU A 21 -8.79 28.96 24.79
N GLY A 22 -8.36 28.65 23.55
CA GLY A 22 -8.70 29.45 22.37
C GLY A 22 -8.18 30.89 22.40
N ASP A 23 -7.32 31.21 23.37
CA ASP A 23 -6.75 32.53 23.64
C ASP A 23 -5.43 32.79 22.88
N GLY A 24 -5.02 31.83 22.06
CA GLY A 24 -3.76 31.87 21.30
C GLY A 24 -2.54 31.43 22.10
N SER A 25 -2.69 31.04 23.37
CA SER A 25 -1.60 30.39 24.11
C SER A 25 -1.38 28.97 23.57
N ALA A 26 -0.10 28.60 23.39
CA ALA A 26 0.30 27.29 22.91
C ALA A 26 1.03 26.51 24.02
N VAL A 27 0.62 25.26 24.23
CA VAL A 27 1.33 24.28 25.05
C VAL A 27 1.97 23.21 24.17
N PRO A 28 3.13 22.66 24.56
CA PRO A 28 3.74 21.54 23.87
C PRO A 28 2.89 20.27 23.94
N LEU A 29 3.07 19.35 22.99
CA LEU A 29 2.36 18.07 22.93
C LEU A 29 2.55 17.27 24.22
N ALA A 30 3.74 17.27 24.80
CA ALA A 30 4.00 16.56 26.05
C ALA A 30 3.14 17.08 27.23
N SER A 31 2.96 18.40 27.32
CA SER A 31 2.08 19.00 28.33
C SER A 31 0.62 18.71 28.04
N TRP A 32 0.23 18.68 26.76
CA TRP A 32 -1.11 18.30 26.32
C TRP A 32 -1.46 16.85 26.67
N GLN A 33 -0.53 15.93 26.42
CA GLN A 33 -0.65 14.52 26.74
C GLN A 33 -0.71 14.26 28.25
N ALA A 34 0.00 15.05 29.05
CA ALA A 34 -0.08 14.98 30.52
C ALA A 34 -1.48 15.30 31.06
N LEU A 35 -2.32 16.02 30.28
CA LEU A 35 -3.72 16.28 30.61
C LEU A 35 -4.67 15.15 30.15
N GLY A 36 -4.15 14.13 29.46
CA GLY A 36 -4.92 12.98 28.98
C GLY A 36 -5.43 13.09 27.54
N PHE A 37 -4.99 14.11 26.79
CA PHE A 37 -5.41 14.35 25.40
C PHE A 37 -4.37 13.85 24.39
N ASP A 38 -4.82 13.41 23.21
CA ASP A 38 -3.95 13.01 22.08
C ASP A 38 -2.75 12.12 22.48
N LEU A 39 -3.02 11.11 23.32
CA LEU A 39 -1.98 10.28 23.95
C LEU A 39 -1.10 9.53 22.96
N HIS A 40 -1.59 9.24 21.76
CA HIS A 40 -0.86 8.55 20.70
C HIS A 40 -0.47 9.49 19.55
N ALA A 41 -0.70 10.80 19.68
CA ALA A 41 -0.22 11.75 18.70
C ALA A 41 1.31 11.89 18.74
N LEU A 42 1.87 12.25 17.60
CA LEU A 42 3.30 12.43 17.37
C LEU A 42 3.59 13.85 16.89
N LEU A 43 4.82 14.30 17.08
CA LEU A 43 5.29 15.53 16.45
C LEU A 43 5.62 15.29 14.97
N ALA A 44 5.36 16.28 14.14
CA ALA A 44 5.65 16.21 12.71
C ALA A 44 7.15 16.19 12.42
N ASP A 45 7.60 15.19 11.68
CA ASP A 45 8.88 15.26 10.95
C ASP A 45 8.82 16.34 9.86
N GLU A 46 9.98 16.68 9.30
CA GLU A 46 10.05 17.64 8.20
C GLU A 46 9.22 17.16 6.99
N PRO A 47 8.48 18.04 6.29
CA PRO A 47 7.60 17.64 5.20
C PRO A 47 8.25 16.80 4.09
N GLY A 48 9.54 17.04 3.78
CA GLY A 48 10.29 16.26 2.78
C GLY A 48 10.67 14.83 3.22
N GLN A 49 10.47 14.50 4.49
CA GLN A 49 10.58 13.14 5.03
C GLN A 49 9.23 12.42 4.98
N LEU A 50 8.13 13.17 5.03
CA LEU A 50 6.77 12.64 5.04
C LEU A 50 6.23 12.44 3.64
N PHE A 51 6.45 13.39 2.73
CA PHE A 51 5.77 13.48 1.45
C PHE A 51 6.71 13.41 0.25
N THR A 52 6.20 12.96 -0.88
CA THR A 52 6.95 12.83 -2.15
C THR A 52 7.38 14.18 -2.71
N ASP A 53 6.44 15.12 -2.90
CA ASP A 53 6.74 16.49 -3.33
C ASP A 53 5.69 17.48 -2.77
N PRO A 54 5.80 17.84 -1.48
CA PRO A 54 4.82 18.71 -0.85
C PRO A 54 4.83 20.14 -1.42
N ALA A 55 5.92 20.57 -2.06
CA ALA A 55 6.01 21.89 -2.68
C ALA A 55 5.18 21.96 -3.98
N ALA A 56 5.06 20.84 -4.70
CA ALA A 56 4.17 20.67 -5.84
C ALA A 56 2.75 20.24 -5.46
N GLY A 57 2.47 20.02 -4.16
CA GLY A 57 1.17 19.54 -3.67
C GLY A 57 1.00 18.03 -3.74
N ASP A 58 2.07 17.28 -4.00
CA ASP A 58 2.08 15.82 -3.91
C ASP A 58 2.33 15.39 -2.46
N PHE A 59 1.22 15.16 -1.75
CA PHE A 59 1.19 14.72 -0.36
C PHE A 59 1.12 13.19 -0.20
N HIS A 60 1.46 12.42 -1.22
CA HIS A 60 1.64 10.98 -1.05
C HIS A 60 2.78 10.71 -0.08
N LEU A 61 2.61 9.68 0.75
CA LEU A 61 3.60 9.29 1.74
C LEU A 61 4.86 8.75 1.07
N LYS A 62 6.02 9.17 1.58
CA LYS A 62 7.32 8.64 1.17
C LYS A 62 7.65 7.37 1.93
N ALA A 63 8.42 6.47 1.31
CA ALA A 63 8.90 5.27 1.99
C ALA A 63 9.64 5.63 3.29
N GLY A 64 9.21 5.05 4.41
CA GLY A 64 9.76 5.33 5.73
C GLY A 64 9.15 6.54 6.46
N ALA A 65 8.14 7.21 5.90
CA ALA A 65 7.42 8.27 6.59
C ALA A 65 6.78 7.76 7.89
N GLN A 66 6.83 8.57 8.95
CA GLN A 66 6.29 8.20 10.27
C GLN A 66 4.78 7.95 10.28
N ALA A 67 4.06 8.48 9.28
CA ALA A 67 2.61 8.29 9.13
C ALA A 67 2.22 6.86 8.74
N ILE A 68 3.17 6.08 8.21
CA ILE A 68 2.93 4.74 7.69
C ILE A 68 2.64 3.77 8.83
N ASN A 69 1.50 3.09 8.77
CA ASN A 69 0.97 2.13 9.74
C ASN A 69 0.82 2.71 11.17
N ALA A 70 0.71 4.03 11.32
CA ALA A 70 0.64 4.70 12.62
C ALA A 70 -0.80 5.06 13.04
N GLY A 71 -1.79 4.80 12.19
CA GLY A 71 -3.19 5.13 12.41
C GLY A 71 -3.94 4.09 13.25
N THR A 72 -5.22 4.41 13.52
CA THR A 72 -6.09 3.60 14.40
C THR A 72 -7.14 2.81 13.63
N SER A 73 -7.45 1.59 14.06
CA SER A 73 -8.54 0.77 13.51
C SER A 73 -9.93 1.21 13.96
N LEU A 74 -10.03 2.19 14.86
CA LEU A 74 -11.32 2.73 15.33
C LEU A 74 -12.15 3.36 14.21
N VAL A 75 -11.50 3.75 13.10
CA VAL A 75 -12.17 4.37 11.93
C VAL A 75 -12.72 3.35 10.93
N ASN A 76 -12.52 2.05 11.15
CA ASN A 76 -12.77 0.99 10.16
C ASN A 76 -14.21 0.90 9.66
N SER A 77 -15.20 1.37 10.44
CA SER A 77 -16.61 1.40 10.03
C SER A 77 -16.99 2.63 9.21
N ILE A 78 -16.11 3.62 9.08
CA ILE A 78 -16.43 4.95 8.54
C ILE A 78 -15.52 5.31 7.36
N VAL A 79 -14.24 4.98 7.43
CA VAL A 79 -13.24 5.36 6.42
C VAL A 79 -12.75 4.11 5.69
N THR A 80 -13.37 3.82 4.55
CA THR A 80 -13.11 2.59 3.78
C THR A 80 -12.12 2.78 2.64
N THR A 81 -11.89 4.03 2.21
CA THR A 81 -10.98 4.37 1.10
C THR A 81 -10.17 5.63 1.39
N ASP A 82 -9.00 5.74 0.77
CA ASP A 82 -8.19 6.95 0.74
C ASP A 82 -8.68 7.94 -0.35
N ILE A 83 -8.02 9.10 -0.47
CA ILE A 83 -8.44 10.15 -1.41
C ILE A 83 -8.27 9.74 -2.89
N ASP A 84 -7.42 8.77 -3.18
CA ASP A 84 -7.25 8.17 -4.52
C ASP A 84 -8.22 7.00 -4.76
N GLY A 85 -9.02 6.65 -3.76
CA GLY A 85 -10.01 5.58 -3.81
C GLY A 85 -9.43 4.20 -3.48
N HIS A 86 -8.21 4.10 -2.96
CA HIS A 86 -7.67 2.82 -2.55
C HIS A 86 -8.25 2.35 -1.21
N PRO A 87 -8.41 1.03 -0.99
CA PRO A 87 -8.90 0.50 0.27
C PRO A 87 -8.04 0.90 1.47
N ARG A 88 -8.68 1.13 2.62
CA ARG A 88 -8.01 1.30 3.91
C ARG A 88 -8.29 0.13 4.86
N PRO A 89 -7.30 -0.32 5.65
CA PRO A 89 -5.87 0.02 5.51
C PRO A 89 -5.25 -0.69 4.29
N ALA A 90 -4.22 -0.10 3.68
CA ALA A 90 -3.47 -0.76 2.61
C ALA A 90 -2.32 -1.64 3.15
N GLY A 91 -1.78 -1.25 4.32
CA GLY A 91 -0.69 -1.94 5.01
C GLY A 91 -1.15 -2.83 6.16
N ILE A 92 -0.29 -2.94 7.18
CA ILE A 92 -0.59 -3.68 8.42
C ILE A 92 -1.53 -2.90 9.35
N ALA A 93 -1.58 -1.58 9.20
CA ALA A 93 -2.47 -0.67 9.91
C ALA A 93 -2.81 0.52 9.01
N TYR A 94 -3.72 1.39 9.48
CA TYR A 94 -4.07 2.62 8.77
C TYR A 94 -2.87 3.56 8.73
N ASP A 95 -2.76 4.34 7.68
CA ASP A 95 -1.83 5.46 7.63
C ASP A 95 -2.49 6.74 8.15
N ILE A 96 -1.72 7.55 8.88
CA ILE A 96 -2.19 8.86 9.35
C ILE A 96 -2.18 9.84 8.17
N GLY A 97 -3.36 10.30 7.75
CA GLY A 97 -3.50 11.31 6.70
C GLY A 97 -4.45 10.86 5.57
N ALA A 98 -4.39 11.57 4.44
CA ALA A 98 -5.34 11.42 3.34
C ALA A 98 -5.03 10.27 2.36
N TYR A 99 -3.79 9.79 2.33
CA TYR A 99 -3.28 8.78 1.41
C TYR A 99 -2.76 7.56 2.18
N GLU A 100 -2.90 6.35 1.62
CA GLU A 100 -2.23 5.16 2.12
C GLU A 100 -0.96 4.87 1.32
N PHE A 101 0.13 4.60 2.02
CA PHE A 101 1.39 4.11 1.48
C PHE A 101 1.27 2.63 1.12
N GLY A 102 1.81 2.25 -0.05
CA GLY A 102 1.79 0.87 -0.50
C GLY A 102 0.43 0.39 -1.01
N SER A 103 -0.58 1.26 -1.01
CA SER A 103 -1.74 1.05 -1.87
C SER A 103 -1.29 1.21 -3.32
N PRO A 104 -1.60 0.25 -4.20
CA PRO A 104 -1.17 0.34 -5.58
C PRO A 104 -1.93 1.49 -6.23
N THR A 105 -1.30 2.68 -6.26
CA THR A 105 -1.68 3.81 -7.10
C THR A 105 -2.04 3.26 -8.46
N GLY A 106 -3.34 3.29 -8.75
CA GLY A 106 -3.96 2.51 -9.82
C GLY A 106 -3.07 2.39 -11.04
N ALA A 107 -2.57 1.18 -11.30
CA ALA A 107 -1.80 0.84 -12.49
C ALA A 107 -0.78 1.90 -12.95
N HIS A 108 0.01 2.48 -12.05
CA HIS A 108 1.27 3.08 -12.49
C HIS A 108 2.30 1.96 -12.58
N ASP A 109 2.35 1.37 -13.78
CA ASP A 109 3.51 0.72 -14.37
C ASP A 109 4.60 0.40 -13.33
N ALA A 110 4.39 -0.69 -12.58
CA ALA A 110 5.24 -1.11 -11.45
C ALA A 110 6.63 -1.42 -11.97
N ALA A 111 7.44 -0.40 -12.25
CA ALA A 111 8.65 -0.44 -13.08
C ALA A 111 8.60 -1.66 -13.99
N MET A 112 7.60 -1.72 -14.90
CA MET A 112 7.05 -2.94 -15.51
C MET A 112 7.99 -4.12 -15.29
N LEU A 113 7.84 -4.88 -14.18
CA LEU A 113 8.83 -5.91 -13.81
C LEU A 113 9.25 -6.60 -15.09
N ALA A 114 10.51 -6.55 -15.51
CA ALA A 114 10.93 -7.02 -16.84
C ALA A 114 10.84 -8.55 -16.88
N VAL A 115 9.60 -9.03 -16.88
CA VAL A 115 9.22 -10.43 -16.95
C VAL A 115 9.15 -10.75 -18.42
N GLU A 116 10.11 -11.53 -18.87
CA GLU A 116 10.07 -12.15 -20.18
C GLU A 116 9.33 -13.48 -20.05
N LEU A 117 8.26 -13.65 -20.81
CA LEU A 117 7.52 -14.90 -20.92
C LEU A 117 7.64 -15.44 -22.34
N PHE A 118 8.16 -16.65 -22.46
CA PHE A 118 8.28 -17.31 -23.76
C PHE A 118 8.08 -18.82 -23.64
N PRO A 119 7.53 -19.48 -24.67
CA PRO A 119 6.85 -18.87 -25.80
C PRO A 119 5.52 -18.23 -25.37
N ASN A 120 5.07 -17.21 -26.10
CA ASN A 120 3.70 -16.72 -26.00
C ASN A 120 3.20 -16.51 -27.45
N PRO A 121 2.28 -17.34 -27.97
CA PRO A 121 1.50 -18.39 -27.28
C PRO A 121 2.28 -19.65 -26.86
N ALA A 122 1.82 -20.34 -25.80
CA ALA A 122 2.42 -21.57 -25.24
C ALA A 122 1.45 -22.77 -25.28
N THR A 123 1.98 -24.00 -25.33
CA THR A 123 1.18 -25.25 -25.42
C THR A 123 1.49 -26.26 -24.30
N GLY A 124 2.58 -26.06 -23.55
CA GLY A 124 2.97 -27.00 -22.49
C GLY A 124 3.81 -26.37 -21.39
N PHE A 125 4.77 -25.53 -21.76
CA PHE A 125 5.58 -24.79 -20.80
C PHE A 125 5.64 -23.31 -21.14
N ILE A 126 5.78 -22.50 -20.10
CA ILE A 126 6.15 -21.09 -20.18
C ILE A 126 7.45 -20.91 -19.40
N PHE A 127 8.46 -20.35 -20.04
CA PHE A 127 9.71 -19.96 -19.41
C PHE A 127 9.61 -18.54 -18.88
N LEU A 128 10.16 -18.33 -17.68
CA LEU A 128 10.06 -17.10 -16.91
C LEU A 128 11.43 -16.45 -16.71
N GLY A 129 11.69 -15.36 -17.44
CA GLY A 129 12.85 -14.49 -17.21
C GLY A 129 12.54 -13.42 -16.17
N LEU A 130 13.28 -13.38 -15.05
CA LEU A 130 13.18 -12.30 -14.03
C LEU A 130 14.52 -11.57 -13.78
N GLY A 131 15.52 -11.77 -14.66
CA GLY A 131 16.89 -11.35 -14.38
C GLY A 131 17.42 -11.93 -13.06
N ALA A 132 18.06 -11.10 -12.24
CA ALA A 132 18.58 -11.47 -10.92
C ALA A 132 17.52 -11.58 -9.81
N ALA A 133 16.25 -11.25 -10.09
CA ALA A 133 15.19 -11.28 -9.08
C ALA A 133 14.65 -12.70 -8.84
N SER A 134 14.13 -12.94 -7.64
CA SER A 134 13.46 -14.16 -7.20
C SER A 134 11.98 -13.90 -6.89
N ALA A 135 11.13 -14.86 -7.24
CA ALA A 135 9.71 -14.78 -6.96
C ALA A 135 9.37 -15.44 -5.62
N LYS A 136 8.46 -14.78 -4.89
CA LYS A 136 7.79 -15.26 -3.68
C LYS A 136 6.51 -16.04 -4.01
N ALA A 137 5.81 -15.66 -5.07
CA ALA A 137 4.61 -16.35 -5.55
C ALA A 137 4.45 -16.20 -7.06
N ILE A 138 3.94 -17.26 -7.71
CA ILE A 138 3.60 -17.26 -9.14
C ILE A 138 2.24 -17.94 -9.31
N ARG A 139 1.28 -17.26 -9.95
CA ARG A 139 -0.10 -17.72 -10.09
C ARG A 139 -0.58 -17.52 -11.52
N LEU A 140 -1.29 -18.51 -12.07
CA LEU A 140 -2.06 -18.35 -13.31
C LEU A 140 -3.52 -18.09 -12.95
N LEU A 141 -4.10 -17.05 -13.53
CA LEU A 141 -5.47 -16.61 -13.33
C LEU A 141 -6.25 -16.66 -14.65
N ASP A 142 -7.53 -16.98 -14.58
CA ASP A 142 -8.45 -16.86 -15.71
C ASP A 142 -8.90 -15.40 -15.91
N SER A 143 -9.78 -15.17 -16.91
CA SER A 143 -10.32 -13.84 -17.20
C SER A 143 -11.26 -13.28 -16.12
N LYS A 144 -11.64 -14.10 -15.13
CA LYS A 144 -12.44 -13.70 -13.96
C LYS A 144 -11.57 -13.46 -12.73
N GLY A 145 -10.25 -13.57 -12.85
CA GLY A 145 -9.30 -13.43 -11.74
C GLY A 145 -9.26 -14.66 -10.81
N GLN A 146 -9.83 -15.79 -11.22
CA GLN A 146 -9.76 -17.01 -10.42
C GLN A 146 -8.43 -17.72 -10.65
N VAL A 147 -7.78 -18.17 -9.57
CA VAL A 147 -6.52 -18.91 -9.67
C VAL A 147 -6.78 -20.28 -10.31
N VAL A 148 -6.23 -20.47 -11.51
CA VAL A 148 -6.26 -21.71 -12.29
C VAL A 148 -5.13 -22.63 -11.86
N ARG A 149 -3.95 -22.09 -11.57
CA ARG A 149 -2.77 -22.86 -11.14
C ARG A 149 -1.83 -22.03 -10.27
N LEU A 150 -1.28 -22.66 -9.25
CA LEU A 150 -0.17 -22.14 -8.45
C LEU A 150 1.13 -22.82 -8.91
N PHE A 151 2.20 -22.05 -9.04
CA PHE A 151 3.52 -22.59 -9.36
C PHE A 151 4.48 -22.44 -8.19
N THR A 152 5.51 -23.28 -8.19
CA THR A 152 6.61 -23.15 -7.24
C THR A 152 7.36 -21.84 -7.49
N PRO A 153 7.57 -20.99 -6.47
CA PRO A 153 8.10 -19.63 -6.68
C PRO A 153 9.51 -19.58 -7.31
N PHE A 154 10.32 -20.63 -7.10
CA PHE A 154 11.67 -20.71 -7.66
C PHE A 154 11.72 -21.29 -9.08
N SER A 155 10.57 -21.71 -9.65
CA SER A 155 10.57 -22.31 -10.98
C SER A 155 10.71 -21.27 -12.08
N ARG A 156 11.64 -21.54 -13.00
CA ARG A 156 11.81 -20.79 -14.25
C ARG A 156 11.06 -21.40 -15.43
N GLN A 157 10.46 -22.58 -15.23
CA GLN A 157 9.67 -23.31 -16.21
C GLN A 157 8.32 -23.67 -15.60
N LEU A 158 7.25 -23.10 -16.15
CA LEU A 158 5.89 -23.23 -15.63
C LEU A 158 5.12 -24.23 -16.50
N ASP A 159 4.74 -25.36 -15.90
CA ASP A 159 3.98 -26.41 -16.59
C ASP A 159 2.49 -26.03 -16.70
N ILE A 160 2.04 -25.80 -17.93
CA ILE A 160 0.67 -25.46 -18.28
C ILE A 160 -0.09 -26.62 -18.96
N HIS A 161 0.44 -27.84 -18.94
CA HIS A 161 -0.30 -28.99 -19.46
C HIS A 161 -1.62 -29.18 -18.71
N GLY A 162 -2.66 -29.53 -19.49
CA GLY A 162 -4.02 -29.70 -19.00
C GLY A 162 -4.77 -28.40 -18.74
N ILE A 163 -4.15 -27.24 -18.98
CA ILE A 163 -4.86 -25.96 -18.96
C ILE A 163 -5.55 -25.78 -20.32
N PRO A 164 -6.87 -25.50 -20.36
CA PRO A 164 -7.58 -25.26 -21.62
C PRO A 164 -6.95 -24.13 -22.43
N SER A 165 -7.14 -24.17 -23.75
CA SER A 165 -6.73 -23.07 -24.61
C SER A 165 -7.52 -21.80 -24.28
N GLY A 166 -6.84 -20.67 -24.25
CA GLY A 166 -7.44 -19.42 -23.80
C GLY A 166 -6.42 -18.33 -23.44
N ALA A 167 -6.95 -17.16 -23.09
CA ALA A 167 -6.17 -16.07 -22.55
C ALA A 167 -6.21 -16.12 -21.01
N TYR A 168 -5.02 -16.06 -20.41
CA TYR A 168 -4.81 -16.11 -18.97
C TYR A 168 -3.93 -14.94 -18.54
N PHE A 169 -3.90 -14.68 -17.24
CA PHE A 169 -2.97 -13.74 -16.62
C PHE A 169 -2.02 -14.49 -15.69
N LEU A 170 -0.73 -14.25 -15.85
CA LEU A 170 0.29 -14.73 -14.93
C LEU A 170 0.64 -13.60 -13.96
N GLU A 171 0.33 -13.79 -12.69
CA GLU A 171 0.68 -12.90 -11.59
C GLU A 171 1.95 -13.41 -10.90
N ILE A 172 2.91 -12.53 -10.69
CA ILE A 172 4.20 -12.81 -10.05
C ILE A 172 4.40 -11.81 -8.94
N THR A 173 4.64 -12.30 -7.73
CA THR A 173 5.10 -11.50 -6.59
C THR A 173 6.58 -11.81 -6.37
N LEU A 174 7.43 -10.80 -6.30
CA LEU A 174 8.83 -10.91 -5.95
C LEU A 174 9.04 -10.94 -4.43
N ASP A 175 10.23 -11.36 -4.02
CA ASP A 175 10.60 -11.39 -2.59
C ASP A 175 10.64 -9.99 -1.96
N ASP A 176 10.95 -8.96 -2.74
CA ASP A 176 10.94 -7.55 -2.31
C ASP A 176 9.52 -6.93 -2.24
N GLY A 177 8.48 -7.73 -2.50
CA GLY A 177 7.08 -7.30 -2.45
C GLY A 177 6.56 -6.70 -3.75
N ARG A 178 7.41 -6.42 -4.75
CA ARG A 178 6.93 -5.96 -6.06
C ARG A 178 6.10 -7.04 -6.73
N GLN A 179 5.06 -6.61 -7.43
CA GLN A 179 4.17 -7.51 -8.18
C GLN A 179 4.15 -7.13 -9.66
N GLY A 180 4.01 -8.13 -10.52
CA GLY A 180 3.89 -7.96 -11.96
C GLY A 180 2.86 -8.93 -12.53
N MET A 181 2.06 -8.44 -13.48
CA MET A 181 1.08 -9.26 -14.20
C MET A 181 1.44 -9.30 -15.69
N ARG A 182 1.24 -10.46 -16.34
CA ARG A 182 1.45 -10.65 -17.77
C ARG A 182 0.36 -11.48 -18.41
N LYS A 183 -0.09 -11.06 -19.60
CA LYS A 183 -1.01 -11.85 -20.41
C LYS A 183 -0.27 -13.03 -21.04
N VAL A 184 -0.87 -14.22 -20.94
CA VAL A 184 -0.39 -15.47 -21.51
C VAL A 184 -1.48 -16.04 -22.41
N LEU A 185 -1.10 -16.47 -23.62
CA LEU A 185 -1.99 -17.25 -24.49
C LEU A 185 -1.61 -18.72 -24.42
N VAL A 186 -2.56 -19.57 -24.00
CA VAL A 186 -2.43 -21.03 -24.00
C VAL A 186 -3.13 -21.60 -25.24
N LYS A 187 -2.47 -22.54 -25.93
CA LYS A 187 -2.95 -23.24 -27.13
C LYS A 187 -3.02 -24.73 -26.93
#